data_AF-A0A6M2APH4-F1
#
_entry.id   AF-A0A6M2APH4-F1
#
_cell.length_a   1.000
_cell.length_b   1.000
_cell.length_c   1.000
_cell.angle_alpha   90.00
_cell.angle_beta   90.00
_cell.angle_gamma   90.00
#
_symmetry.space_group_name_H-M   'P 1'
#
loop_
_entity.id
_entity.type
_entity.pdbx_description
1 polymer ?
#
loop_
_entity_poly.entity_id
_entity_poly.type
_entity_poly.pdbx_seq_one_letter_code
_entity_poly.pdbx_strand_id
1 'polypeptide(L)'
;MIKVVLFGPESTGKTTLAKQLAAHYKTHWVPEYMREYLEEKWKNNGELVTKEDLIPIAKGQLNLEKEIAKKSDKLLFLDTNLLELKVYSEYYYDGYCPEEIKSEATKNNYSIYLLTYIDIPWEADVLRDRPNNREEMFSIFEAELKSQGFPYKVLKGNEKERFSKAVEIIDKLLME
;
A
#
# COMPACT_ATOMS: atom_id res chain seq x y z
N MET A 1 -3.86 -17.32 -7.59
CA MET A 1 -3.59 -15.94 -8.05
C MET A 1 -2.46 -15.38 -7.21
N ILE A 2 -1.40 -14.90 -7.86
CA ILE A 2 -0.31 -14.16 -7.22
C ILE A 2 -0.81 -12.76 -6.87
N LYS A 3 -0.62 -12.35 -5.62
CA LYS A 3 -0.97 -11.00 -5.15
C LYS A 3 0.29 -10.25 -4.75
N VAL A 4 0.57 -9.16 -5.45
CA VAL A 4 1.75 -8.31 -5.23
C VAL A 4 1.30 -7.01 -4.60
N VAL A 5 1.78 -6.72 -3.40
CA VAL A 5 1.40 -5.52 -2.65
C VAL A 5 2.47 -4.44 -2.87
N LEU A 6 2.06 -3.27 -3.33
CA LEU A 6 2.87 -2.07 -3.37
C LEU A 6 2.75 -1.41 -1.99
N PHE A 7 3.88 -1.30 -1.29
CA PHE A 7 3.90 -0.94 0.12
C PHE A 7 4.93 0.15 0.39
N GLY A 8 4.72 0.95 1.43
CA GLY A 8 5.66 1.99 1.84
C GLY A 8 4.96 3.29 2.23
N PRO A 9 5.75 4.28 2.68
CA PRO A 9 5.21 5.57 3.09
C PRO A 9 4.51 6.33 1.95
N GLU A 10 3.89 7.46 2.29
CA GLU A 10 3.35 8.41 1.34
C GLU A 10 4.44 8.96 0.38
N SER A 11 4.01 9.40 -0.80
CA SER A 11 4.89 10.03 -1.79
C SER A 11 6.10 9.17 -2.18
N THR A 12 5.90 7.85 -2.36
CA THR A 12 6.93 6.93 -2.85
C THR A 12 6.59 6.30 -4.20
N GLY A 13 5.52 6.73 -4.87
CA GLY A 13 5.19 6.29 -6.24
C GLY A 13 4.50 4.92 -6.35
N LYS A 14 3.88 4.43 -5.26
CA LYS A 14 3.12 3.16 -5.22
C LYS A 14 2.04 3.10 -6.30
N THR A 15 1.16 4.10 -6.35
CA THR A 15 0.07 4.19 -7.32
C THR A 15 0.56 4.22 -8.76
N THR A 16 1.61 4.99 -9.04
CA THR A 16 2.22 5.03 -10.38
C THR A 16 2.73 3.66 -10.79
N LEU A 17 3.47 2.99 -9.90
CA LEU A 17 4.01 1.67 -10.16
C LEU A 17 2.92 0.61 -10.33
N ALA A 18 1.87 0.61 -9.50
CA ALA A 18 0.74 -0.31 -9.59
C ALA A 18 0.04 -0.20 -10.96
N LYS A 19 -0.22 1.03 -11.42
CA LYS A 19 -0.82 1.30 -12.74
C LYS A 19 0.08 0.80 -13.87
N GLN A 20 1.39 1.06 -13.79
CA GLN A 20 2.36 0.62 -14.80
C GLN A 20 2.43 -0.90 -14.90
N LEU A 21 2.51 -1.59 -13.75
CA LEU A 21 2.56 -3.04 -13.69
C LEU A 21 1.26 -3.67 -14.20
N ALA A 22 0.11 -3.16 -13.79
CA ALA A 22 -1.19 -3.62 -14.27
C ALA A 22 -1.30 -3.49 -15.80
N ALA A 23 -0.88 -2.36 -16.37
CA ALA A 23 -0.85 -2.15 -17.81
C ALA A 23 0.12 -3.11 -18.52
N HIS A 24 1.32 -3.31 -17.97
CA HIS A 24 2.33 -4.20 -18.53
C HIS A 24 1.86 -5.66 -18.60
N TYR A 25 1.33 -6.18 -17.48
CA TYR A 25 0.86 -7.56 -17.38
C TYR A 25 -0.57 -7.76 -17.88
N LYS A 26 -1.23 -6.70 -18.37
CA LYS A 26 -2.63 -6.70 -18.84
C LYS A 26 -3.57 -7.30 -17.79
N THR A 27 -3.41 -6.86 -16.55
CA THR A 27 -4.22 -7.28 -15.41
C THR A 27 -4.76 -6.05 -14.65
N HIS A 28 -5.43 -6.28 -13.53
CA HIS A 28 -6.00 -5.24 -12.70
C HIS A 28 -5.08 -4.87 -11.53
N TRP A 29 -5.38 -3.72 -10.92
CA TRP A 29 -4.82 -3.29 -9.66
C TRP A 29 -5.94 -2.75 -8.75
N VAL A 30 -5.73 -2.85 -7.44
CA VAL A 30 -6.61 -2.31 -6.40
C VAL A 30 -6.07 -0.94 -5.98
N PRO A 31 -6.85 0.14 -6.07
CA PRO A 31 -6.43 1.46 -5.60
C PRO A 31 -6.56 1.63 -4.09
N GLU A 32 -5.96 2.70 -3.59
CA GLU A 32 -5.90 3.01 -2.17
C GLU A 32 -7.23 3.63 -1.75
N TYR A 33 -8.07 2.84 -1.09
CA TYR A 33 -9.40 3.27 -0.69
C TYR A 33 -9.37 4.44 0.31
N MET A 34 -8.36 4.46 1.19
CA MET A 34 -8.18 5.55 2.16
C MET A 34 -8.09 6.92 1.48
N ARG A 35 -7.40 7.02 0.34
CA ARG A 35 -7.28 8.27 -0.40
C ARG A 35 -8.62 8.75 -0.93
N GLU A 36 -9.38 7.87 -1.59
CA GLU A 36 -10.71 8.22 -2.11
C GLU A 36 -11.66 8.64 -0.97
N TYR A 37 -11.66 7.88 0.13
CA TYR A 37 -12.47 8.15 1.31
C TYR A 37 -12.19 9.54 1.92
N LEU A 38 -10.91 9.87 2.12
CA LEU A 38 -10.52 11.12 2.77
C LEU A 38 -10.68 12.33 1.84
N GLU A 39 -10.47 12.18 0.54
CA GLU A 39 -10.76 13.25 -0.43
C GLU A 39 -12.26 13.58 -0.45
N GLU A 40 -13.14 12.57 -0.36
CA GLU A 40 -14.58 12.77 -0.28
C GLU A 40 -14.98 13.43 1.05
N LYS A 41 -14.46 12.94 2.18
CA LYS A 41 -14.70 13.52 3.51
C LYS A 41 -14.27 14.99 3.57
N TRP A 42 -13.10 15.31 3.03
CA TRP A 42 -12.60 16.68 2.96
C TRP A 42 -13.50 17.57 2.09
N LYS A 43 -13.90 17.11 0.90
CA LYS A 43 -14.77 17.89 0.01
C LYS A 43 -16.14 18.18 0.62
N ASN A 44 -16.69 17.23 1.37
CA ASN A 44 -18.02 17.34 1.94
C ASN A 44 -18.04 18.13 3.26
N ASN A 45 -17.05 17.90 4.13
CA ASN A 45 -17.07 18.39 5.52
C ASN A 45 -15.86 19.25 5.91
N GLY A 46 -14.78 19.26 5.13
CA GLY A 46 -13.51 19.90 5.50
C GLY A 46 -12.80 19.23 6.67
N GLU A 47 -13.05 17.94 6.88
CA GLU A 47 -12.53 17.17 8.02
C GLU A 47 -11.34 16.29 7.61
N LEU A 48 -10.38 16.16 8.53
CA LEU A 48 -9.26 15.23 8.39
C LEU A 48 -9.63 13.82 8.90
N VAL A 49 -8.71 12.89 8.73
CA VAL A 49 -8.85 11.51 9.24
C VAL A 49 -8.95 11.48 10.76
N THR A 50 -9.85 10.64 11.29
CA THR A 50 -10.02 10.36 12.71
C THR A 50 -10.02 8.85 12.97
N LYS A 51 -10.04 8.44 14.24
CA LYS A 51 -10.04 7.01 14.63
C LYS A 51 -11.29 6.27 14.15
N GLU A 52 -12.42 6.97 14.09
CA GLU A 52 -13.71 6.44 13.66
C GLU A 52 -13.72 6.06 12.17
N ASP A 53 -12.82 6.64 11.38
CA ASP A 53 -12.69 6.35 9.94
C ASP A 53 -11.96 5.03 9.66
N LEU A 54 -11.17 4.52 10.61
CA LEU A 54 -10.28 3.36 10.40
C LEU A 54 -11.05 2.10 9.96
N ILE A 55 -12.15 1.77 10.64
CA ILE A 55 -12.97 0.59 10.33
C ILE A 55 -13.71 0.75 8.98
N PRO A 56 -14.37 1.89 8.68
CA PRO A 56 -14.88 2.18 7.34
C PRO A 56 -13.83 2.01 6.23
N ILE A 57 -12.64 2.60 6.40
CA ILE A 57 -11.55 2.52 5.43
C ILE A 57 -11.11 1.06 5.23
N ALA A 58 -10.93 0.32 6.32
CA ALA A 58 -10.53 -1.08 6.25
C ALA A 58 -11.54 -1.95 5.49
N LYS A 59 -12.85 -1.77 5.78
CA LYS A 59 -13.92 -2.47 5.07
C LYS A 59 -13.96 -2.11 3.59
N GLY A 60 -13.78 -0.84 3.26
CA GLY A 60 -13.72 -0.37 1.88
C GLY A 60 -12.56 -1.00 1.11
N GLN A 61 -11.35 -1.01 1.69
CA GLN A 61 -10.18 -1.63 1.06
C GLN A 61 -10.39 -3.14 0.81
N LEU A 62 -10.91 -3.88 1.80
CA LEU A 62 -11.17 -5.31 1.65
C LEU A 62 -12.25 -5.62 0.60
N ASN A 63 -13.32 -4.84 0.56
CA ASN A 63 -14.37 -4.99 -0.43
C ASN A 63 -13.82 -4.71 -1.84
N LEU A 64 -13.02 -3.64 -1.99
CA LEU A 64 -12.42 -3.28 -3.26
C LEU A 64 -11.43 -4.35 -3.75
N GLU A 65 -10.59 -4.87 -2.85
CA GLU A 65 -9.71 -6.00 -3.15
C GLU A 65 -10.52 -7.20 -3.63
N LYS A 66 -11.60 -7.56 -2.93
CA LYS A 66 -12.47 -8.70 -3.28
C LYS A 66 -13.13 -8.53 -4.64
N GLU A 67 -13.66 -7.35 -4.96
CA GLU A 67 -14.36 -7.11 -6.22
C GLU A 67 -13.41 -7.10 -7.42
N ILE A 68 -12.20 -6.58 -7.27
CA ILE A 68 -11.19 -6.55 -8.34
C ILE A 68 -10.52 -7.92 -8.49
N ALA A 69 -10.32 -8.66 -7.39
CA ALA A 69 -9.83 -10.04 -7.42
C ALA A 69 -10.74 -10.96 -8.25
N LYS A 70 -12.06 -10.80 -8.18
CA LYS A 70 -13.00 -11.59 -9.02
C LYS A 70 -12.84 -11.35 -10.52
N LYS A 71 -12.27 -10.20 -10.92
CA LYS A 71 -12.01 -9.81 -12.32
C LYS A 71 -10.59 -10.18 -12.76
N SER A 72 -9.77 -10.69 -11.85
CA SER A 72 -8.36 -11.01 -12.06
C SER A 72 -8.16 -12.51 -12.00
N ASP A 73 -7.21 -13.02 -12.79
CA ASP A 73 -6.99 -14.47 -12.91
C ASP A 73 -5.68 -14.89 -12.22
N LYS A 74 -4.55 -14.63 -12.86
CA LYS A 74 -3.24 -15.11 -12.39
C LYS A 74 -2.50 -14.15 -11.49
N LEU A 75 -2.68 -12.85 -11.68
CA LEU A 75 -1.89 -11.80 -11.04
C LEU A 75 -2.76 -10.60 -10.68
N LEU A 76 -2.59 -10.06 -9.47
CA LEU A 76 -3.26 -8.85 -9.00
C LEU A 76 -2.26 -7.96 -8.24
N PHE A 77 -2.29 -6.67 -8.55
CA PHE A 77 -1.52 -5.65 -7.84
C PHE A 77 -2.38 -4.91 -6.81
N LEU A 78 -1.83 -4.60 -5.64
CA LEU A 78 -2.54 -3.90 -4.58
C LEU A 78 -1.76 -2.66 -4.15
N ASP A 79 -2.32 -1.48 -4.39
CA ASP A 79 -1.86 -0.20 -3.84
C ASP A 79 -2.94 0.27 -2.88
N THR A 80 -2.95 -0.05 -1.61
CA THR A 80 -2.02 -0.82 -0.78
C THR A 80 -2.83 -1.98 -0.16
N ASN A 81 -2.51 -2.44 1.05
CA ASN A 81 -3.38 -3.32 1.84
C ASN A 81 -3.53 -2.84 3.29
N LEU A 82 -4.24 -3.61 4.13
CA LEU A 82 -4.49 -3.24 5.52
C LEU A 82 -3.24 -3.16 6.40
N LEU A 83 -2.11 -3.73 5.97
CA LEU A 83 -0.85 -3.57 6.69
C LEU A 83 -0.42 -2.10 6.73
N GLU A 84 -0.67 -1.35 5.65
CA GLU A 84 -0.32 0.07 5.59
C GLU A 84 -1.23 0.88 6.52
N LEU A 85 -2.52 0.56 6.52
CA LEU A 85 -3.47 1.17 7.44
C LEU A 85 -3.14 0.86 8.91
N LYS A 86 -2.69 -0.37 9.20
CA LYS A 86 -2.20 -0.76 10.54
C LYS A 86 -1.01 0.11 10.95
N VAL A 87 0.02 0.17 10.10
CA VAL A 87 1.25 0.93 10.39
C VAL A 87 0.94 2.41 10.65
N TYR A 88 0.12 3.03 9.79
CA TYR A 88 -0.28 4.42 9.99
C TYR A 88 -1.14 4.60 11.24
N SER A 89 -2.09 3.72 11.51
CA SER A 89 -2.90 3.80 12.72
C SER A 89 -2.02 3.78 13.97
N GLU A 90 -1.10 2.82 14.05
CA GLU A 90 -0.18 2.69 15.19
C GLU A 90 0.74 3.91 15.30
N TYR A 91 1.19 4.48 14.19
CA TYR A 91 2.04 5.67 14.19
C TYR A 91 1.30 6.94 14.65
N TYR A 92 0.14 7.23 14.07
CA TYR A 92 -0.59 8.48 14.33
C TYR A 92 -1.39 8.47 15.64
N TYR A 93 -1.67 7.28 16.19
CA TYR A 93 -2.55 7.14 17.36
C TYR A 93 -1.87 6.45 18.54
N ASP A 94 -0.57 6.70 18.75
CA ASP A 94 0.19 6.24 19.92
C ASP A 94 0.12 4.71 20.14
N GLY A 95 0.32 3.95 19.06
CA GLY A 95 0.25 2.49 19.05
C GLY A 95 -1.15 1.91 18.97
N TYR A 96 -2.19 2.75 18.86
CA TYR A 96 -3.56 2.29 18.69
C TYR A 96 -3.83 1.79 17.27
N CYS A 97 -4.41 0.59 17.17
CA CYS A 97 -5.04 0.10 15.95
C CYS A 97 -6.15 -0.90 16.34
N PRO A 98 -7.35 -0.80 15.74
CA PRO A 98 -8.42 -1.77 15.97
C PRO A 98 -7.97 -3.21 15.74
N GLU A 99 -8.37 -4.13 16.63
CA GLU A 99 -7.99 -5.56 16.55
C GLU A 99 -8.42 -6.20 15.23
N GLU A 100 -9.57 -5.78 14.67
CA GLU A 100 -10.06 -6.28 13.39
C GLU A 100 -9.10 -5.95 12.24
N ILE A 101 -8.50 -4.75 12.28
CA ILE A 101 -7.51 -4.33 11.27
C ILE A 101 -6.22 -5.11 11.47
N LYS A 102 -5.73 -5.21 12.70
CA LYS A 102 -4.51 -5.98 13.02
C LYS A 102 -4.63 -7.43 12.58
N SER A 103 -5.72 -8.09 12.96
CA SER A 103 -5.97 -9.50 12.64
C SER A 103 -6.02 -9.75 11.13
N GLU A 104 -6.62 -8.86 10.35
CA GLU A 104 -6.70 -8.99 8.90
C GLU A 104 -5.38 -8.65 8.20
N ALA A 105 -4.70 -7.59 8.65
CA ALA A 105 -3.42 -7.13 8.09
C ALA A 105 -2.31 -8.17 8.20
N THR A 106 -2.33 -9.00 9.26
CA THR A 106 -1.30 -10.02 9.50
C THR A 106 -1.62 -11.36 8.87
N LYS A 107 -2.68 -11.47 8.05
CA LYS A 107 -2.95 -12.70 7.30
C LYS A 107 -1.95 -12.83 6.16
N ASN A 108 -1.33 -14.01 6.06
CA ASN A 108 -0.36 -14.33 5.01
C ASN A 108 -1.04 -14.70 3.67
N ASN A 109 -1.81 -13.76 3.12
CA ASN A 109 -2.61 -13.94 1.90
C ASN A 109 -1.93 -13.36 0.64
N TYR A 110 -0.72 -12.81 0.78
CA TYR A 110 -0.02 -12.05 -0.25
C TYR A 110 1.30 -12.72 -0.62
N SER A 111 1.64 -12.74 -1.90
CA SER A 111 2.82 -13.46 -2.40
C SER A 111 4.11 -12.71 -2.13
N ILE A 112 4.10 -11.38 -2.28
CA ILE A 112 5.26 -10.52 -2.03
C ILE A 112 4.84 -9.07 -1.80
N TYR A 113 5.64 -8.36 -1.01
CA TYR A 113 5.57 -6.91 -0.84
C TYR A 113 6.71 -6.22 -1.61
N LEU A 114 6.36 -5.23 -2.43
CA LEU A 114 7.30 -4.32 -3.09
C LEU A 114 7.36 -3.03 -2.26
N LEU A 115 8.35 -2.94 -1.37
CA LEU A 115 8.54 -1.82 -0.46
C LEU A 115 9.24 -0.67 -1.19
N THR A 116 8.52 0.41 -1.44
CA THR A 116 8.99 1.58 -2.18
C THR A 116 9.78 2.54 -1.29
N TYR A 117 10.99 2.91 -1.72
CA TYR A 117 11.87 3.82 -0.97
C TYR A 117 11.48 5.30 -1.15
N ILE A 118 12.13 6.18 -0.39
CA ILE A 118 11.81 7.61 -0.27
C ILE A 118 12.68 8.52 -1.17
N ASP A 119 13.38 7.95 -2.14
CA ASP A 119 14.35 8.64 -3.00
C ASP A 119 13.72 9.45 -4.16
N ILE A 120 12.39 9.59 -4.18
CA ILE A 120 11.68 10.53 -5.06
C ILE A 120 11.25 11.79 -4.29
N PRO A 121 11.09 12.96 -4.96
CA PRO A 121 10.60 14.17 -4.32
C PRO A 121 9.28 13.93 -3.59
N TRP A 122 9.14 14.50 -2.41
CA TRP A 122 7.87 14.50 -1.70
C TRP A 122 6.94 15.53 -2.34
N GLU A 123 5.69 15.14 -2.59
CA GLU A 123 4.68 16.02 -3.18
C GLU A 123 3.66 16.41 -2.11
N ALA A 124 3.52 17.71 -1.89
CA ALA A 124 2.56 18.25 -0.93
C ALA A 124 1.13 18.06 -1.42
N ASP A 125 0.27 17.50 -0.56
CA ASP A 125 -1.18 17.59 -0.71
C ASP A 125 -1.85 17.73 0.67
N VAL A 126 -3.17 17.92 0.71
CA VAL A 126 -3.93 18.16 1.95
C VAL A 126 -3.88 16.97 2.92
N LEU A 127 -3.60 15.77 2.41
CA LEU A 127 -3.56 14.52 3.18
C LEU A 127 -2.16 14.14 3.63
N ARG A 128 -1.12 14.86 3.17
CA ARG A 128 0.30 14.53 3.43
C ARG A 128 0.92 15.56 4.36
N ASP A 129 1.38 15.12 5.52
CA ASP A 129 1.85 16.00 6.59
C ASP A 129 3.30 15.76 7.03
N ARG A 130 4.04 14.79 6.45
CA ARG A 130 5.38 14.38 6.93
C ARG A 130 6.51 14.47 5.90
N PRO A 131 6.86 15.67 5.40
CA PRO A 131 7.99 15.82 4.47
C PRO A 131 9.36 15.48 5.11
N ASN A 132 9.50 15.64 6.43
CA ASN A 132 10.79 15.52 7.13
C ASN A 132 11.03 14.15 7.82
N ASN A 133 9.99 13.32 7.99
CA ASN A 133 10.07 12.05 8.72
C ASN A 133 10.06 10.83 7.78
N ARG A 134 10.46 11.01 6.52
CA ARG A 134 10.34 9.96 5.50
C ARG A 134 11.21 8.74 5.80
N GLU A 135 12.43 8.94 6.31
CA GLU A 135 13.34 7.84 6.67
C GLU A 135 12.81 7.02 7.83
N GLU A 136 12.35 7.70 8.89
CA GLU A 136 11.70 7.08 10.05
C GLU A 136 10.50 6.25 9.61
N MET A 137 9.60 6.83 8.81
CA MET A 137 8.43 6.12 8.31
C MET A 137 8.83 4.91 7.47
N PHE A 138 9.82 5.04 6.58
CA PHE A 138 10.32 3.89 5.82
C PHE A 138 10.84 2.77 6.74
N SER A 139 11.61 3.13 7.78
CA SER A 139 12.10 2.15 8.76
C SER A 139 10.98 1.45 9.51
N ILE A 140 9.91 2.15 9.87
CA ILE A 140 8.72 1.55 10.52
C ILE A 140 8.04 0.55 9.58
N PHE A 141 7.81 0.95 8.32
CA PHE A 141 7.22 0.06 7.31
C PHE A 141 8.08 -1.20 7.08
N GLU A 142 9.40 -1.04 6.96
CA GLU A 142 10.29 -2.19 6.79
C GLU A 142 10.32 -3.08 8.04
N ALA A 143 10.32 -2.48 9.23
CA ALA A 143 10.28 -3.22 10.49
C ALA A 143 9.01 -4.05 10.63
N GLU A 144 7.87 -3.54 10.17
CA GLU A 144 6.61 -4.29 10.16
C GLU A 144 6.69 -5.51 9.24
N LEU A 145 7.23 -5.38 8.01
CA LEU A 145 7.40 -6.53 7.13
C LEU A 145 8.33 -7.59 7.73
N LYS A 146 9.41 -7.15 8.38
CA LYS A 146 10.36 -8.04 9.08
C LYS A 146 9.70 -8.74 10.27
N SER A 147 8.91 -8.04 11.08
CA SER A 147 8.27 -8.59 12.27
C SER A 147 7.23 -9.66 11.90
N GLN A 148 6.48 -9.46 10.82
CA GLN A 148 5.49 -10.41 10.31
C GLN A 148 6.13 -11.56 9.51
N GLY A 149 7.42 -11.46 9.17
CA GLY A 149 8.09 -12.44 8.31
C GLY A 149 7.56 -12.45 6.87
N PHE A 150 7.00 -11.33 6.40
CA PHE A 150 6.44 -11.25 5.06
C PHE A 150 7.54 -11.10 4.00
N PRO A 151 7.46 -11.85 2.88
CA PRO A 151 8.45 -11.75 1.82
C PRO A 151 8.36 -10.37 1.16
N TYR A 152 9.50 -9.67 1.09
CA TYR A 152 9.53 -8.34 0.49
C TYR A 152 10.81 -8.05 -0.28
N LYS A 153 10.73 -7.05 -1.17
CA LYS A 153 11.88 -6.46 -1.89
C LYS A 153 11.77 -4.94 -1.84
N VAL A 154 12.89 -4.29 -1.55
CA VAL A 154 12.99 -2.82 -1.56
C VAL A 154 13.21 -2.32 -2.97
N LEU A 155 12.38 -1.38 -3.42
CA LEU A 155 12.50 -0.71 -4.70
C LEU A 155 13.06 0.71 -4.50
N LYS A 156 14.23 0.95 -5.09
CA LYS A 156 14.96 2.23 -5.09
C LYS A 156 15.20 2.70 -6.51
N GLY A 157 15.36 4.01 -6.66
CA GLY A 157 15.65 4.69 -7.91
C GLY A 157 14.44 5.44 -8.46
N ASN A 158 14.58 5.94 -9.68
CA ASN A 158 13.51 6.61 -10.39
C ASN A 158 12.41 5.62 -10.86
N GLU A 159 11.34 6.17 -11.42
CA GLU A 159 10.18 5.42 -11.92
C GLU A 159 10.57 4.23 -12.83
N LYS A 160 11.47 4.45 -13.79
CA LYS A 160 11.89 3.40 -14.74
C LYS A 160 12.67 2.28 -14.06
N GLU A 161 13.57 2.65 -13.14
CA GLU A 161 14.40 1.70 -12.40
C GLU A 161 13.54 0.81 -11.49
N ARG A 162 12.56 1.40 -10.80
CA ARG A 162 11.62 0.67 -9.95
C ARG A 162 10.73 -0.26 -10.75
N PHE A 163 10.19 0.23 -11.87
CA PHE A 163 9.37 -0.57 -12.77
C PHE A 163 10.15 -1.77 -13.30
N SER A 164 11.37 -1.56 -13.82
CA SER A 164 12.21 -2.64 -14.34
C SER A 164 12.53 -3.70 -13.27
N LYS A 165 12.87 -3.28 -12.05
CA LYS A 165 13.14 -4.21 -10.93
C LYS A 165 11.89 -4.97 -10.51
N ALA A 166 10.74 -4.29 -10.44
CA ALA A 166 9.48 -4.93 -10.09
C ALA A 166 9.12 -6.01 -11.12
N VAL A 167 9.25 -5.72 -12.42
CA VAL A 167 9.02 -6.70 -13.50
C VAL A 167 9.94 -7.90 -13.35
N GLU A 168 11.24 -7.71 -13.12
CA GLU A 168 12.18 -8.82 -12.91
C GLU A 168 11.77 -9.73 -11.74
N ILE A 169 11.31 -9.15 -10.64
CA ILE A 169 10.84 -9.89 -9.45
C ILE A 169 9.56 -10.67 -9.77
N ILE A 170 8.59 -10.04 -10.43
CA ILE A 170 7.29 -10.61 -10.72
C ILE A 170 7.40 -11.72 -11.78
N ASP A 171 8.25 -11.53 -12.79
CA ASP A 171 8.50 -12.54 -13.83
C ASP A 171 9.05 -13.82 -13.21
N LYS A 172 9.96 -13.72 -12.22
CA LYS A 172 10.46 -14.89 -11.48
C LYS A 172 9.33 -15.59 -10.71
N LEU A 173 8.46 -14.84 -10.03
CA LEU A 173 7.31 -15.41 -9.32
C LEU A 173 6.29 -16.08 -10.24
N LEU A 174 6.17 -15.64 -11.49
CA LEU A 174 5.27 -16.24 -12.49
C LEU A 174 5.84 -17.52 -13.11
N MET A 175 7.14 -17.79 -12.95
CA MET A 175 7.80 -19.00 -13.45
C MET A 175 7.80 -20.15 -12.42
N GLU A 176 7.48 -19.86 -11.16
CA GLU A 176 7.32 -20.84 -10.07
C GLU A 176 5.95 -21.52 -10.11
#